data_AF-A0A5R8P500-F1
#
_entry.id   AF-A0A5R8P500-F1
#
_cell.length_a   1.000
_cell.length_b   1.000
_cell.length_c   1.000
_cell.angle_alpha   90.00
_cell.angle_beta   90.00
_cell.angle_gamma   90.00
#
_symmetry.space_group_name_H-M   'P 1'
#
loop_
_entity.id
_entity.type
_entity.pdbx_description
1 polymer ?
#
loop_
_entity_poly.entity_id
_entity_poly.type
_entity_poly.pdbx_seq_one_letter_code
_entity_poly.pdbx_strand_id
1 'polypeptide(L)'
;RRGPSEDRHLDSRLLQHHPAAQRQRGLAAHHIRTSHDREETSLIGPAEDRCGIEPSPRFEGIDMDDLIRQGHIDTATEVIYEAESHAFGGADAMTCAHDLFHLDSRHLLAYLARQPDVKHRRELSILLCTTLLRSAGLDWYEQGDVWARVADHRELPDPLSRERRQALEVDLRRLISVDTQPLMRSRGLLTFAAQWSAAYETTGRELAALSAKGLLRRSLRAVLTHHIIFAWNRLGMPYASQAVLAHTAKDVVFGYDPTATESEDSRSRNHDPLAAAGRATLPPDRAAPPGVPAPQDTHRRATQPQR
;
A
#
# COMPACT_ATOMS: atom_id res chain seq x y z
N ARG A 1 40.81 -15.93 27.79
CA ARG A 1 40.61 -15.77 26.32
C ARG A 1 39.12 -15.78 26.06
N ARG A 2 38.49 -14.59 26.03
CA ARG A 2 37.09 -14.39 25.63
C ARG A 2 37.12 -13.70 24.27
N GLY A 3 36.53 -14.31 23.24
CA GLY A 3 36.34 -13.68 21.93
C GLY A 3 35.09 -12.78 21.95
N PRO A 4 34.98 -11.78 21.06
CA PRO A 4 33.86 -10.86 21.07
C PRO A 4 32.64 -11.49 20.39
N SER A 5 31.49 -11.34 21.04
CA SER A 5 30.16 -11.59 20.49
C SER A 5 29.74 -10.36 19.69
N GLU A 6 29.66 -10.46 18.36
CA GLU A 6 29.07 -9.43 17.52
C GLU A 6 27.54 -9.62 17.44
N ASP A 7 26.82 -8.86 18.26
CA ASP A 7 25.40 -8.57 18.05
C ASP A 7 25.25 -7.75 16.75
N ARG A 8 24.73 -8.38 15.69
CA ARG A 8 24.35 -7.69 14.45
C ARG A 8 22.87 -7.35 14.49
N HIS A 9 22.59 -6.12 14.91
CA HIS A 9 21.27 -5.51 14.84
C HIS A 9 21.02 -4.94 13.43
N LEU A 10 19.79 -5.07 12.94
CA LEU A 10 19.30 -4.30 11.80
C LEU A 10 19.33 -2.81 12.17
N ASP A 11 20.33 -2.10 11.66
CA ASP A 11 20.63 -0.72 12.02
C ASP A 11 19.44 0.20 11.70
N SER A 12 18.71 0.58 12.75
CA SER A 12 17.43 1.30 12.68
C SER A 12 17.61 2.77 12.27
N ARG A 13 18.85 3.27 12.07
CA ARG A 13 19.15 4.67 11.78
C ARG A 13 19.32 5.02 10.30
N LEU A 14 19.39 4.04 9.40
CA LEU A 14 19.91 4.27 8.03
C LEU A 14 18.85 4.62 6.96
N LEU A 15 17.63 5.01 7.36
CA LEU A 15 16.58 5.51 6.45
C LEU A 15 15.87 6.77 7.00
N GLN A 16 16.39 7.43 8.04
CA GLN A 16 15.69 8.53 8.72
C GLN A 16 15.91 9.93 8.11
N HIS A 17 16.65 10.10 7.02
CA HIS A 17 16.85 11.42 6.43
C HIS A 17 16.76 11.42 4.91
N HIS A 18 15.62 11.88 4.38
CA HIS A 18 15.54 12.55 3.09
C HIS A 18 14.38 13.56 3.09
N PRO A 19 14.62 14.87 2.89
CA PRO A 19 13.56 15.86 2.79
C PRO A 19 13.18 16.04 1.32
N ALA A 20 12.27 15.19 0.81
CA ALA A 20 11.63 15.41 -0.50
C ALA A 20 10.37 14.53 -0.62
N ALA A 21 9.32 14.86 0.12
CA ALA A 21 8.00 14.26 -0.10
C ALA A 21 6.90 15.31 0.11
N GLN A 22 7.00 16.40 -0.64
CA GLN A 22 5.95 17.39 -0.80
C GLN A 22 5.60 17.49 -2.28
N ARG A 23 5.00 16.41 -2.81
CA ARG A 23 4.19 16.38 -4.03
C ARG A 23 3.63 14.98 -4.27
N GLN A 24 2.62 14.61 -3.47
CA GLN A 24 1.55 13.65 -3.81
C GLN A 24 0.52 13.64 -2.65
N ARG A 25 0.05 14.84 -2.28
CA ARG A 25 -1.25 14.99 -1.62
C ARG A 25 -2.27 15.11 -2.74
N GLY A 26 -2.90 14.00 -3.10
CA GLY A 26 -3.85 13.99 -4.20
C GLY A 26 -4.49 12.63 -4.38
N LEU A 27 -5.18 12.13 -3.35
CA LEU A 27 -6.28 11.16 -3.41
C LEU A 27 -6.74 10.87 -1.97
N ALA A 28 -7.49 11.82 -1.40
CA ALA A 28 -8.44 11.68 -0.28
C ALA A 28 -8.66 13.06 0.37
N ALA A 29 -9.24 13.99 -0.40
CA ALA A 29 -9.80 15.22 0.16
C ALA A 29 -10.97 15.65 -0.74
N HIS A 30 -12.09 14.93 -0.65
CA HIS A 30 -13.34 15.44 -1.20
C HIS A 30 -13.93 16.45 -0.22
N HIS A 31 -13.67 17.73 -0.49
CA HIS A 31 -14.56 18.81 -0.08
C HIS A 31 -15.89 18.61 -0.82
N ILE A 32 -16.97 18.32 -0.09
CA ILE A 32 -18.33 18.47 -0.61
C ILE A 32 -18.94 19.68 0.09
N ARG A 33 -19.08 20.75 -0.70
CA ARG A 33 -19.88 21.93 -0.41
C ARG A 33 -21.30 21.60 -0.83
N THR A 34 -22.23 21.44 0.11
CA THR A 34 -23.66 21.33 -0.22
C THR A 34 -24.25 22.74 -0.21
N SER A 35 -24.52 23.27 -1.39
CA SER A 35 -25.47 24.37 -1.57
C SER A 35 -26.86 23.84 -1.25
N HIS A 36 -27.51 24.50 -0.29
CA HIS A 36 -28.95 24.48 -0.13
C HIS A 36 -29.60 24.87 -1.47
N ASP A 37 -30.50 24.03 -1.96
CA ASP A 37 -31.76 24.49 -2.53
C ASP A 37 -32.83 23.44 -2.24
N ARG A 38 -33.86 23.90 -1.52
CA ARG A 38 -35.14 23.24 -1.32
C ARG A 38 -35.99 23.53 -2.56
N GLU A 39 -36.68 22.52 -3.08
CA GLU A 39 -38.15 22.53 -3.22
C GLU A 39 -38.65 21.20 -3.82
N GLU A 40 -39.73 20.68 -3.20
CA GLU A 40 -40.87 19.90 -3.72
C GLU A 40 -40.62 18.79 -4.78
N THR A 41 -41.22 17.59 -4.72
CA THR A 41 -42.62 17.32 -4.36
C THR A 41 -42.80 15.85 -3.97
N SER A 42 -43.65 15.65 -2.96
CA SER A 42 -44.34 14.42 -2.55
C SER A 42 -44.98 13.67 -3.72
N LEU A 43 -44.94 12.32 -3.71
CA LEU A 43 -45.98 11.42 -4.25
C LEU A 43 -45.54 9.93 -4.22
N ILE A 44 -45.47 9.27 -3.05
CA ILE A 44 -45.77 7.81 -2.89
C ILE A 44 -46.27 7.60 -1.44
N GLY A 45 -47.45 6.98 -1.30
CA GLY A 45 -48.09 6.64 -0.01
C GLY A 45 -47.33 5.58 0.82
N PRO A 46 -47.80 5.26 2.03
CA PRO A 46 -47.00 4.59 3.05
C PRO A 46 -46.78 3.13 2.65
N ALA A 47 -45.52 2.77 2.40
CA ALA A 47 -45.10 1.37 2.37
C ALA A 47 -44.97 0.90 3.82
N GLU A 48 -45.77 -0.13 4.14
CA GLU A 48 -45.85 -0.75 5.44
C GLU A 48 -44.47 -1.20 5.96
N ASP A 49 -44.31 -0.92 7.24
CA ASP A 49 -43.27 -1.30 8.18
C ASP A 49 -42.99 -2.82 8.15
N ARG A 50 -42.06 -3.26 7.28
CA ARG A 50 -41.48 -4.60 7.30
C ARG A 50 -40.01 -4.58 6.88
N CYS A 51 -39.18 -4.03 7.75
CA CYS A 51 -37.80 -4.50 7.84
C CYS A 51 -37.41 -4.42 9.32
N GLY A 52 -37.59 -5.54 10.02
CA GLY A 52 -37.09 -5.74 11.38
C GLY A 52 -35.57 -5.83 11.40
N ILE A 53 -34.90 -4.77 10.97
CA ILE A 53 -33.52 -4.51 11.34
C ILE A 53 -33.64 -3.97 12.77
N GLU A 54 -33.65 -4.89 13.73
CA GLU A 54 -33.34 -4.52 15.10
C GLU A 54 -32.00 -3.75 15.04
N PRO A 55 -31.95 -2.50 15.55
CA PRO A 55 -30.69 -1.77 15.59
C PRO A 55 -29.70 -2.63 16.35
N SER A 56 -28.57 -2.94 15.71
CA SER A 56 -27.44 -3.61 16.36
C SER A 56 -27.26 -3.00 17.74
N PRO A 57 -27.07 -3.81 18.80
CA PRO A 57 -26.96 -3.30 20.16
C PRO A 57 -25.95 -2.15 20.14
N ARG A 58 -26.43 -0.95 20.50
CA ARG A 58 -25.55 0.21 20.64
C ARG A 58 -24.43 -0.27 21.52
N PHE A 59 -23.20 -0.29 20.99
CA PHE A 59 -22.03 -0.48 21.82
C PHE A 59 -22.22 0.46 23.01
N GLU A 60 -22.25 -0.07 24.23
CA GLU A 60 -21.97 0.70 25.45
C GLU A 60 -20.49 1.10 25.34
N GLY A 61 -20.22 1.94 24.36
CA GLY A 61 -18.92 2.28 23.85
C GLY A 61 -18.37 3.46 24.61
N ILE A 62 -17.05 3.54 24.61
CA ILE A 62 -16.28 4.68 25.10
C ILE A 62 -16.96 5.99 24.66
N ASP A 63 -17.26 6.85 25.62
CA ASP A 63 -17.83 8.17 25.35
C ASP A 63 -16.78 9.01 24.59
N MET A 64 -17.01 9.20 23.29
CA MET A 64 -16.11 9.98 22.43
C MET A 64 -16.03 11.44 22.88
N ASP A 65 -17.12 11.98 23.45
CA ASP A 65 -17.13 13.35 23.99
C ASP A 65 -16.25 13.44 25.24
N ASP A 66 -16.19 12.37 26.05
CA ASP A 66 -15.28 12.29 27.18
C ASP A 66 -13.81 12.28 26.73
N LEU A 67 -13.48 11.52 25.68
CA LEU A 67 -12.13 11.52 25.11
C LEU A 67 -11.73 12.89 24.53
N ILE A 68 -12.67 13.60 23.88
CA ILE A 68 -12.44 14.97 23.38
C ILE A 68 -12.21 15.92 24.55
N ARG A 69 -13.07 15.84 25.58
CA ARG A 69 -12.98 16.70 26.78
C ARG A 69 -11.67 16.49 27.54
N GLN A 70 -11.17 15.26 27.57
CA GLN A 70 -9.89 14.89 28.17
C GLN A 70 -8.68 15.23 27.29
N GLY A 71 -8.89 15.70 26.06
CA GLY A 71 -7.82 16.04 25.12
C GLY A 71 -7.08 14.83 24.57
N HIS A 72 -7.70 13.65 24.59
CA HIS A 72 -7.12 12.43 24.02
C HIS A 72 -7.27 12.35 22.50
N ILE A 73 -8.33 12.97 21.97
CA ILE A 73 -8.60 13.09 20.53
C ILE A 73 -9.15 14.49 20.23
N ASP A 74 -8.90 15.03 19.03
CA ASP A 74 -9.36 16.37 18.66
C ASP A 74 -10.83 16.40 18.26
N THR A 75 -11.27 15.39 17.49
CA THR A 75 -12.63 15.27 16.94
C THR A 75 -13.00 13.81 16.71
N ALA A 76 -14.30 13.53 16.63
CA ALA A 76 -14.86 12.25 16.23
C ALA A 76 -15.92 12.46 15.14
N THR A 77 -15.98 11.57 14.15
CA THR A 77 -16.99 11.64 13.07
C THR A 77 -17.42 10.22 12.72
N GLU A 78 -18.73 10.00 12.70
CA GLU A 78 -19.31 8.76 12.24
C GLU A 78 -19.31 8.69 10.71
N VAL A 79 -18.91 7.55 10.16
CA VAL A 79 -18.84 7.30 8.71
C VAL A 79 -19.44 5.94 8.38
N ILE A 80 -19.96 5.80 7.16
CA ILE A 80 -20.43 4.51 6.64
C ILE A 80 -19.21 3.66 6.31
N TYR A 81 -19.14 2.46 6.89
CA TYR A 81 -18.11 1.49 6.57
C TYR A 81 -18.48 0.70 5.31
N GLU A 82 -17.61 0.73 4.31
CA GLU A 82 -17.71 -0.07 3.09
C GLU A 82 -16.61 -1.13 3.09
N ALA A 83 -17.01 -2.40 3.14
CA ALA A 83 -16.05 -3.49 3.19
C ALA A 83 -15.40 -3.76 1.82
N GLU A 84 -14.08 -3.95 1.81
CA GLU A 84 -13.31 -4.28 0.61
C GLU A 84 -13.44 -5.75 0.21
N SER A 85 -14.67 -6.30 0.24
CA SER A 85 -14.93 -7.73 0.04
C SER A 85 -14.43 -8.25 -1.31
N HIS A 86 -14.38 -7.41 -2.35
CA HIS A 86 -13.76 -7.80 -3.61
C HIS A 86 -12.25 -8.06 -3.44
N ALA A 87 -11.55 -7.15 -2.77
CA ALA A 87 -10.12 -7.25 -2.54
C ALA A 87 -9.76 -8.49 -1.71
N PHE A 88 -10.55 -8.75 -0.67
CA PHE A 88 -10.36 -9.87 0.27
C PHE A 88 -10.96 -11.20 -0.19
N GLY A 89 -11.61 -11.25 -1.36
CA GLY A 89 -12.02 -12.53 -1.96
C GLY A 89 -13.40 -13.04 -1.54
N GLY A 90 -14.31 -12.18 -1.10
CA GLY A 90 -15.68 -12.52 -0.74
C GLY A 90 -16.04 -12.11 0.68
N ALA A 91 -17.32 -12.28 1.05
CA ALA A 91 -17.80 -11.94 2.38
C ALA A 91 -17.12 -12.80 3.47
N ASP A 92 -17.07 -14.12 3.27
CA ASP A 92 -16.45 -15.04 4.25
C ASP A 92 -14.97 -14.74 4.49
N ALA A 93 -14.22 -14.46 3.43
CA ALA A 93 -12.81 -14.10 3.54
C ALA A 93 -12.61 -12.68 4.12
N MET A 94 -13.59 -11.78 3.94
CA MET A 94 -13.60 -10.49 4.62
C MET A 94 -13.83 -10.64 6.13
N THR A 95 -14.67 -11.59 6.56
CA THR A 95 -14.83 -11.93 7.98
C THR A 95 -13.50 -12.37 8.58
N CYS A 96 -12.75 -13.26 7.91
CA CYS A 96 -11.40 -13.64 8.34
C CYS A 96 -10.46 -12.42 8.45
N ALA A 97 -10.54 -11.49 7.49
CA ALA A 97 -9.75 -10.26 7.53
C ALA A 97 -10.15 -9.36 8.72
N HIS A 98 -11.44 -9.20 9.00
CA HIS A 98 -11.94 -8.43 10.16
C HIS A 98 -11.48 -9.04 11.49
N ASP A 99 -11.61 -10.35 11.64
CA ASP A 99 -11.19 -11.06 12.85
C ASP A 99 -9.68 -10.91 13.07
N LEU A 100 -8.89 -11.09 12.01
CA LEU A 100 -7.45 -10.84 12.08
C LEU A 100 -7.16 -9.39 12.46
N PHE A 101 -7.79 -8.42 11.79
CA PHE A 101 -7.53 -7.01 12.01
C PHE A 101 -7.91 -6.54 13.41
N HIS A 102 -8.95 -7.12 14.00
CA HIS A 102 -9.32 -6.86 15.38
C HIS A 102 -8.21 -7.32 16.34
N LEU A 103 -7.79 -8.59 16.21
CA LEU A 103 -6.75 -9.18 17.06
C LEU A 103 -5.39 -8.51 16.85
N ASP A 104 -5.02 -8.28 15.59
CA ASP A 104 -3.78 -7.61 15.17
C ASP A 104 -3.70 -6.18 15.73
N SER A 105 -4.79 -5.41 15.65
CA SER A 105 -4.85 -4.06 16.24
C SER A 105 -4.65 -4.09 17.75
N ARG A 106 -5.32 -5.03 18.45
CA ARG A 106 -5.19 -5.18 19.90
C ARG A 106 -3.77 -5.52 20.32
N HIS A 107 -3.14 -6.48 19.64
CA HIS A 107 -1.76 -6.87 19.92
C HIS A 107 -0.75 -5.78 19.57
N LEU A 108 -0.96 -5.09 18.44
CA LEU A 108 -0.15 -3.96 18.02
C LEU A 108 -0.20 -2.84 19.05
N LEU A 109 -1.39 -2.40 19.47
CA LEU A 109 -1.53 -1.34 20.48
C LEU A 109 -0.86 -1.72 21.80
N ALA A 110 -1.05 -2.96 22.27
CA ALA A 110 -0.38 -3.46 23.48
C ALA A 110 1.15 -3.50 23.32
N TYR A 111 1.64 -3.89 22.14
CA TYR A 111 3.06 -3.89 21.82
C TYR A 111 3.65 -2.46 21.83
N LEU A 112 2.97 -1.51 21.17
CA LEU A 112 3.36 -0.10 21.11
C LEU A 112 3.37 0.56 22.50
N ALA A 113 2.41 0.24 23.35
CA ALA A 113 2.34 0.77 24.71
C ALA A 113 3.48 0.26 25.61
N ARG A 114 3.97 -0.97 25.39
CA ARG A 114 5.01 -1.59 26.21
C ARG A 114 6.43 -1.32 25.71
N GLN A 115 6.61 -1.13 24.41
CA GLN A 115 7.91 -1.01 23.75
C GLN A 115 7.87 0.14 22.73
N PRO A 116 8.10 1.39 23.16
CA PRO A 116 8.09 2.53 22.24
C PRO A 116 9.24 2.46 21.22
N ASP A 117 10.31 1.71 21.53
CA ASP A 117 11.44 1.49 20.61
C ASP A 117 11.02 0.60 19.43
N VAL A 118 10.84 1.25 18.28
CA VAL A 118 10.40 0.74 16.96
C VAL A 118 11.28 -0.38 16.37
N LYS A 119 12.35 -0.79 17.06
CA LYS A 119 13.53 -1.45 16.50
C LYS A 119 13.26 -2.81 15.85
N HIS A 120 12.19 -3.51 16.23
CA HIS A 120 11.91 -4.87 15.73
C HIS A 120 10.53 -5.03 15.07
N ARG A 121 9.85 -3.92 14.73
CA ARG A 121 8.53 -3.97 14.09
C ARG A 121 8.57 -4.65 12.73
N ARG A 122 9.63 -4.44 11.95
CA ARG A 122 9.78 -4.99 10.59
C ARG A 122 9.97 -6.49 10.66
N GLU A 123 10.89 -6.94 11.49
CA GLU A 123 11.21 -8.35 11.70
C GLU A 123 9.99 -9.10 12.21
N LEU A 124 9.31 -8.58 13.23
CA LEU A 124 8.07 -9.18 13.73
C LEU A 124 7.01 -9.28 12.64
N SER A 125 6.84 -8.23 11.82
CA SER A 125 5.86 -8.26 10.73
C SER A 125 6.19 -9.33 9.68
N ILE A 126 7.46 -9.54 9.35
CA ILE A 126 7.88 -10.59 8.40
C ILE A 126 7.61 -11.97 8.99
N LEU A 127 7.86 -12.17 10.29
CA LEU A 127 7.55 -13.43 10.97
C LEU A 127 6.04 -13.71 10.95
N LEU A 128 5.20 -12.72 11.30
CA LEU A 128 3.74 -12.87 11.29
C LEU A 128 3.20 -13.14 9.88
N CYS A 129 3.66 -12.39 8.87
CA CYS A 129 3.27 -12.61 7.47
C CYS A 129 3.69 -14.00 7.00
N THR A 130 4.92 -14.42 7.28
CA THR A 130 5.42 -15.77 6.96
C THR A 130 4.57 -16.85 7.63
N THR A 131 4.19 -16.66 8.89
CA THR A 131 3.26 -17.55 9.61
C THR A 131 1.91 -17.66 8.89
N LEU A 132 1.31 -16.54 8.47
CA LEU A 132 0.06 -16.52 7.71
C LEU A 132 0.20 -17.30 6.39
N LEU A 133 1.26 -17.07 5.61
CA LEU A 133 1.44 -17.75 4.33
C LEU A 133 1.64 -19.27 4.49
N ARG A 134 2.43 -19.69 5.48
CA ARG A 134 2.67 -21.11 5.76
C ARG A 134 1.44 -21.83 6.30
N SER A 135 0.68 -21.18 7.18
CA SER A 135 -0.56 -21.75 7.70
C SER A 135 -1.67 -21.82 6.64
N ALA A 136 -1.58 -20.99 5.60
CA ALA A 136 -2.37 -21.12 4.38
C ALA A 136 -1.92 -22.25 3.44
N GLY A 137 -0.85 -22.99 3.80
CA GLY A 137 -0.37 -24.15 3.07
C GLY A 137 0.52 -23.82 1.87
N LEU A 138 0.99 -22.57 1.72
CA LEU A 138 1.81 -22.17 0.59
C LEU A 138 3.23 -22.73 0.68
N ASP A 139 3.71 -23.32 -0.42
CA ASP A 139 5.11 -23.70 -0.54
C ASP A 139 6.05 -22.49 -0.68
N TRP A 140 7.36 -22.74 -0.74
CA TRP A 140 8.38 -21.68 -0.83
C TRP A 140 8.19 -20.74 -2.02
N TYR A 141 7.88 -21.27 -3.21
CA TYR A 141 7.74 -20.47 -4.43
C TYR A 141 6.37 -19.78 -4.49
N GLU A 142 5.32 -20.40 -3.95
CA GLU A 142 4.02 -19.76 -3.77
C GLU A 142 4.08 -18.58 -2.79
N GLN A 143 4.87 -18.70 -1.72
CA GLN A 143 5.19 -17.57 -0.83
C GLN A 143 5.93 -16.46 -1.59
N GLY A 144 6.93 -16.82 -2.41
CA GLY A 144 7.62 -15.87 -3.28
C GLY A 144 6.69 -15.11 -4.21
N ASP A 145 5.70 -15.80 -4.79
CA ASP A 145 4.72 -15.19 -5.67
C ASP A 145 3.77 -14.23 -4.91
N VAL A 146 3.45 -14.49 -3.64
CA VAL A 146 2.76 -13.50 -2.80
C VAL A 146 3.63 -12.27 -2.56
N TRP A 147 4.92 -12.45 -2.23
CA TRP A 147 5.85 -11.33 -2.06
C TRP A 147 6.02 -10.52 -3.34
N ALA A 148 6.07 -11.17 -4.49
CA ALA A 148 6.10 -10.52 -5.80
C ALA A 148 4.85 -9.64 -6.01
N ARG A 149 3.66 -10.16 -5.70
CA ARG A 149 2.44 -9.34 -5.78
C ARG A 149 2.43 -8.18 -4.81
N VAL A 150 2.96 -8.34 -3.59
CA VAL A 150 3.10 -7.21 -2.65
C VAL A 150 4.07 -6.16 -3.22
N ALA A 151 5.16 -6.59 -3.84
CA ALA A 151 6.10 -5.70 -4.52
C ALA A 151 5.44 -4.94 -5.68
N ASP A 152 4.60 -5.60 -6.48
CA ASP A 152 3.86 -4.94 -7.58
C ASP A 152 2.92 -3.80 -7.11
N HIS A 153 2.52 -3.81 -5.83
CA HIS A 153 1.73 -2.73 -5.21
C HIS A 153 2.58 -1.56 -4.69
N ARG A 154 3.92 -1.66 -4.73
CA ARG A 154 4.84 -0.75 -4.06
C ARG A 154 5.98 -0.37 -4.99
N GLU A 155 5.93 0.85 -5.53
CA GLU A 155 7.03 1.40 -6.32
C GLU A 155 8.33 1.38 -5.50
N LEU A 156 9.37 0.79 -6.06
CA LEU A 156 10.67 0.71 -5.42
C LEU A 156 11.33 2.10 -5.43
N PRO A 157 11.78 2.61 -4.28
CA PRO A 157 12.60 3.82 -4.23
C PRO A 157 13.99 3.55 -4.85
N ASP A 158 14.86 4.56 -4.86
CA ASP A 158 16.22 4.44 -5.40
C ASP A 158 16.92 3.14 -4.96
N PRO A 159 17.61 2.45 -5.88
CA PRO A 159 18.19 1.14 -5.60
C PRO A 159 19.13 1.18 -4.40
N LEU A 160 18.97 0.20 -3.51
CA LEU A 160 19.94 -0.03 -2.43
C LEU A 160 21.32 -0.34 -3.03
N SER A 161 22.38 0.10 -2.34
CA SER A 161 23.74 -0.36 -2.66
C SER A 161 23.79 -1.89 -2.60
N ARG A 162 24.68 -2.49 -3.40
CA ARG A 162 24.81 -3.94 -3.51
C ARG A 162 25.03 -4.61 -2.16
N GLU A 163 25.88 -4.01 -1.32
CA GLU A 163 26.24 -4.51 0.00
C GLU A 163 25.02 -4.49 0.95
N ARG A 164 24.24 -3.40 0.92
CA ARG A 164 23.04 -3.25 1.74
C ARG A 164 21.96 -4.24 1.31
N ARG A 165 21.78 -4.44 0.01
CA ARG A 165 20.85 -5.43 -0.54
C ARG A 165 21.25 -6.84 -0.10
N GLN A 166 22.50 -7.23 -0.28
CA GLN A 166 22.99 -8.56 0.11
C GLN A 166 22.83 -8.84 1.61
N ALA A 167 23.11 -7.85 2.46
CA ALA A 167 22.87 -7.98 3.90
C ALA A 167 21.38 -8.20 4.21
N LEU A 168 20.50 -7.40 3.61
CA LEU A 168 19.06 -7.52 3.79
C LEU A 168 18.51 -8.86 3.25
N GLU A 169 19.02 -9.35 2.13
CA GLU A 169 18.67 -10.67 1.59
C GLU A 169 19.02 -11.79 2.57
N VAL A 170 20.20 -11.73 3.22
CA VAL A 170 20.60 -12.72 4.23
C VAL A 170 19.66 -12.69 5.43
N ASP A 171 19.35 -11.50 5.93
CA ASP A 171 18.47 -11.33 7.09
C ASP A 171 17.03 -11.76 6.77
N LEU A 172 16.49 -11.36 5.63
CA LEU A 172 15.16 -11.79 5.18
C LEU A 172 15.10 -13.28 4.92
N ARG A 173 16.11 -13.88 4.28
CA ARG A 173 16.18 -15.34 4.09
C ARG A 173 16.10 -16.08 5.42
N ARG A 174 16.71 -15.56 6.49
CA ARG A 174 16.58 -16.14 7.83
C ARG A 174 15.15 -15.99 8.36
N LEU A 175 14.58 -14.80 8.29
CA LEU A 175 13.24 -14.51 8.82
C LEU A 175 12.12 -15.28 8.09
N ILE A 176 12.19 -15.41 6.77
CA ILE A 176 11.16 -16.13 6.00
C ILE A 176 11.35 -17.65 6.03
N SER A 177 12.53 -18.14 6.43
CA SER A 177 12.82 -19.58 6.56
C SER A 177 12.67 -20.11 7.98
N VAL A 178 12.79 -19.27 9.02
CA VAL A 178 12.76 -19.73 10.42
C VAL A 178 11.42 -20.38 10.77
N ASP A 179 11.45 -21.50 11.49
CA ASP A 179 10.26 -22.00 12.17
C ASP A 179 9.99 -21.13 13.41
N THR A 180 8.86 -20.41 13.39
CA THR A 180 8.48 -19.46 14.45
C THR A 180 7.90 -20.16 15.68
N GLN A 181 7.40 -21.39 15.53
CA GLN A 181 6.74 -22.13 16.61
C GLN A 181 7.62 -22.30 17.85
N PRO A 182 8.88 -22.77 17.77
CA PRO A 182 9.77 -22.87 18.93
C PRO A 182 10.06 -21.53 19.62
N LEU A 183 10.10 -20.43 18.86
CA LEU A 183 10.41 -19.09 19.39
C LEU A 183 9.26 -18.48 20.20
N MET A 184 8.04 -18.97 19.97
CA MET A 184 6.79 -18.44 20.54
C MET A 184 6.22 -19.31 21.66
N ARG A 185 6.80 -20.50 21.92
CA ARG A 185 6.44 -21.33 23.08
C ARG A 185 6.95 -20.73 24.40
N SER A 186 6.37 -21.19 25.51
CA SER A 186 6.73 -20.76 26.88
C SER A 186 8.23 -20.68 27.10
N ARG A 187 8.71 -19.49 27.52
CA ARG A 187 10.13 -19.11 27.74
C ARG A 187 10.94 -18.79 26.46
N GLY A 188 10.31 -18.76 25.28
CA GLY A 188 10.91 -18.26 24.06
C GLY A 188 11.01 -16.73 24.01
N LEU A 189 11.96 -16.21 23.24
CA LEU A 189 12.20 -14.76 23.09
C LEU A 189 10.97 -13.99 22.57
N LEU A 190 10.08 -14.67 21.84
CA LEU A 190 8.88 -14.08 21.25
C LEU A 190 7.59 -14.54 21.95
N THR A 191 7.66 -14.95 23.22
CA THR A 191 6.47 -15.37 24.00
C THR A 191 5.37 -14.30 23.98
N PHE A 192 5.73 -13.00 23.96
CA PHE A 192 4.76 -11.90 23.91
C PHE A 192 3.93 -11.90 22.60
N ALA A 193 4.46 -12.46 21.52
CA ALA A 193 3.83 -12.50 20.20
C ALA A 193 3.08 -13.82 19.95
N ALA A 194 3.02 -14.74 20.91
CA ALA A 194 2.43 -16.07 20.71
C ALA A 194 0.95 -16.01 20.28
N GLN A 195 0.12 -15.24 21.00
CA GLN A 195 -1.29 -15.06 20.64
C GLN A 195 -1.46 -14.26 19.35
N TRP A 196 -0.55 -13.31 19.10
CA TRP A 196 -0.56 -12.54 17.87
C TRP A 196 -0.29 -13.43 16.65
N SER A 197 0.72 -14.29 16.73
CA SER A 197 1.03 -15.29 15.71
C SER A 197 -0.11 -16.29 15.53
N ALA A 198 -0.73 -16.74 16.62
CA ALA A 198 -1.87 -17.66 16.55
C ALA A 198 -3.05 -17.08 15.75
N ALA A 199 -3.28 -15.76 15.81
CA ALA A 199 -4.29 -15.10 14.98
C ALA A 199 -3.95 -15.20 13.48
N TYR A 200 -2.68 -14.96 13.11
CA TYR A 200 -2.21 -15.12 11.72
C TYR A 200 -2.30 -16.58 11.26
N GLU A 201 -1.97 -17.54 12.14
CA GLU A 201 -2.09 -18.96 11.84
C GLU A 201 -3.53 -19.41 11.60
N THR A 202 -4.46 -18.98 12.45
CA THR A 202 -5.89 -19.31 12.30
C THR A 202 -6.43 -18.73 11.02
N THR A 203 -6.14 -17.46 10.74
CA THR A 203 -6.57 -16.78 9.50
C THR A 203 -6.04 -17.51 8.27
N GLY A 204 -4.76 -17.91 8.25
CA GLY A 204 -4.20 -18.65 7.11
C GLY A 204 -4.89 -19.98 6.86
N ARG A 205 -5.15 -20.76 7.93
CA ARG A 205 -5.89 -22.03 7.83
C ARG A 205 -7.32 -21.84 7.32
N GLU A 206 -8.01 -20.80 7.78
CA GLU A 206 -9.37 -20.50 7.35
C GLU A 206 -9.44 -20.09 5.88
N LEU A 207 -8.53 -19.20 5.44
CA LEU A 207 -8.43 -18.81 4.03
C LEU A 207 -8.09 -20.00 3.13
N ALA A 208 -7.21 -20.91 3.56
CA ALA A 208 -6.93 -22.14 2.84
C ALA A 208 -8.17 -23.04 2.75
N ALA A 209 -8.94 -23.17 3.84
CA ALA A 209 -10.18 -23.94 3.83
C ALA A 209 -11.24 -23.34 2.89
N LEU A 210 -11.37 -22.00 2.84
CA LEU A 210 -12.24 -21.32 1.88
C LEU A 210 -11.77 -21.54 0.44
N SER A 211 -10.46 -21.48 0.19
CA SER A 211 -9.87 -21.74 -1.13
C SER A 211 -10.15 -23.18 -1.59
N ALA A 212 -9.95 -24.16 -0.71
CA ALA A 212 -10.18 -25.57 -1.01
C ALA A 212 -11.66 -25.89 -1.33
N LYS A 213 -12.59 -25.12 -0.75
CA LYS A 213 -14.03 -25.21 -1.02
C LYS A 213 -14.48 -24.40 -2.25
N GLY A 214 -13.58 -23.67 -2.91
CA GLY A 214 -13.91 -22.79 -4.05
C GLY A 214 -14.74 -21.57 -3.66
N LEU A 215 -14.69 -21.14 -2.40
CA LEU A 215 -15.50 -20.03 -1.87
C LEU A 215 -14.82 -18.65 -2.03
N LEU A 216 -13.55 -18.63 -2.44
CA LEU A 216 -12.84 -17.38 -2.70
C LEU A 216 -13.16 -16.84 -4.10
N ARG A 217 -13.53 -15.55 -4.17
CA ARG A 217 -13.73 -14.81 -5.43
C ARG A 217 -12.44 -14.41 -6.13
N ARG A 218 -11.31 -14.52 -5.44
CA ARG A 218 -9.95 -14.26 -5.95
C ARG A 218 -9.05 -15.42 -5.54
N SER A 219 -7.90 -15.57 -6.20
CA SER A 219 -6.94 -16.60 -5.80
C SER A 219 -6.48 -16.38 -4.35
N LEU A 220 -6.22 -17.47 -3.62
CA LEU A 220 -5.71 -17.44 -2.25
C LEU A 220 -4.48 -16.52 -2.12
N ARG A 221 -3.55 -16.63 -3.07
CA ARG A 221 -2.34 -15.81 -3.07
C ARG A 221 -2.64 -14.31 -3.26
N ALA A 222 -3.64 -13.93 -4.08
CA ALA A 222 -4.05 -12.53 -4.20
C ALA A 222 -4.75 -11.99 -2.93
N VAL A 223 -5.52 -12.83 -2.25
CA VAL A 223 -6.15 -12.49 -0.97
C VAL A 223 -5.09 -12.29 0.13
N LEU A 224 -4.10 -13.18 0.20
CA LEU A 224 -2.99 -13.09 1.15
C LEU A 224 -2.12 -11.85 0.91
N THR A 225 -1.89 -11.45 -0.34
CA THR A 225 -1.24 -10.16 -0.68
C THR A 225 -1.93 -8.98 0.02
N HIS A 226 -3.26 -8.94 0.00
CA HIS A 226 -4.02 -7.84 0.61
C HIS A 226 -3.94 -7.87 2.14
N HIS A 227 -3.92 -9.06 2.76
CA HIS A 227 -3.70 -9.19 4.20
C HIS A 227 -2.34 -8.60 4.62
N ILE A 228 -1.27 -8.89 3.86
CA ILE A 228 0.07 -8.34 4.14
C ILE A 228 0.09 -6.81 4.00
N ILE A 229 -0.47 -6.29 2.90
CA ILE A 229 -0.52 -4.83 2.65
C ILE A 229 -1.26 -4.12 3.79
N PHE A 230 -2.42 -4.64 4.20
CA PHE A 230 -3.21 -4.02 5.26
C PHE A 230 -2.54 -4.18 6.64
N ALA A 231 -1.88 -5.30 6.93
CA ALA A 231 -1.10 -5.46 8.15
C ALA A 231 0.05 -4.44 8.22
N TRP A 232 0.80 -4.23 7.14
CA TRP A 232 1.88 -3.24 7.09
C TRP A 232 1.37 -1.79 7.15
N ASN A 233 0.23 -1.49 6.52
CA ASN A 233 -0.43 -0.19 6.65
C ASN A 233 -0.82 0.07 8.11
N ARG A 234 -1.43 -0.92 8.78
CA ARG A 234 -1.84 -0.84 10.18
C ARG A 234 -0.66 -0.69 11.13
N LEU A 235 0.46 -1.36 10.83
CA LEU A 235 1.73 -1.20 11.56
C LEU A 235 2.33 0.21 11.43
N GLY A 236 1.83 1.02 10.49
CA GLY A 236 2.38 2.33 10.17
C GLY A 236 3.73 2.25 9.44
N MET A 237 3.99 1.15 8.73
CA MET A 237 5.25 0.96 8.02
C MET A 237 5.33 1.89 6.80
N PRO A 238 6.41 2.69 6.64
CA PRO A 238 6.57 3.56 5.48
C PRO A 238 6.53 2.77 4.16
N TYR A 239 5.87 3.31 3.12
CA TYR A 239 5.72 2.62 1.83
C TYR A 239 7.06 2.24 1.19
N ALA A 240 8.08 3.11 1.28
CA ALA A 240 9.43 2.80 0.83
C ALA A 240 10.04 1.58 1.57
N SER A 241 9.77 1.43 2.87
CA SER A 241 10.20 0.25 3.62
C SER A 241 9.44 -1.01 3.17
N GLN A 242 8.13 -0.89 2.93
CA GLN A 242 7.32 -1.98 2.40
C GLN A 242 7.83 -2.45 1.02
N ALA A 243 8.12 -1.51 0.12
CA ALA A 243 8.67 -1.79 -1.21
C ALA A 243 9.99 -2.55 -1.11
N VAL A 244 10.95 -2.01 -0.36
CA VAL A 244 12.26 -2.64 -0.17
C VAL A 244 12.13 -4.05 0.42
N LEU A 245 11.29 -4.25 1.43
CA LEU A 245 11.11 -5.57 2.04
C LEU A 245 10.44 -6.56 1.08
N ALA A 246 9.40 -6.16 0.36
CA ALA A 246 8.68 -7.03 -0.56
C ALA A 246 9.53 -7.43 -1.77
N HIS A 247 10.22 -6.47 -2.39
CA HIS A 247 11.16 -6.75 -3.48
C HIS A 247 12.31 -7.64 -3.01
N THR A 248 12.91 -7.36 -1.86
CA THR A 248 14.00 -8.21 -1.36
C THR A 248 13.50 -9.62 -0.99
N ALA A 249 12.30 -9.75 -0.42
CA ALA A 249 11.71 -11.06 -0.12
C ALA A 249 11.42 -11.87 -1.41
N LYS A 250 10.95 -11.20 -2.48
CA LYS A 250 10.83 -11.78 -3.82
C LYS A 250 12.20 -12.26 -4.33
N ASP A 251 13.24 -11.43 -4.26
CA ASP A 251 14.58 -11.76 -4.73
C ASP A 251 15.23 -12.90 -3.92
N VAL A 252 14.92 -13.00 -2.62
CA VAL A 252 15.36 -14.13 -1.79
C VAL A 252 14.81 -15.46 -2.31
N VAL A 253 13.59 -15.47 -2.84
CA VAL A 253 12.90 -16.67 -3.33
C VAL A 253 13.26 -16.99 -4.79
N PHE A 254 13.24 -15.99 -5.67
CA PHE A 254 13.41 -16.17 -7.12
C PHE A 254 14.82 -15.82 -7.64
N GLY A 255 15.66 -15.21 -6.81
CA GLY A 255 16.92 -14.60 -7.23
C GLY A 255 16.73 -13.14 -7.67
N TYR A 256 17.80 -12.37 -7.53
CA TYR A 256 17.87 -11.00 -8.02
C TYR A 256 18.12 -10.98 -9.53
N ASP A 257 17.27 -10.26 -10.28
CA ASP A 257 17.48 -9.98 -11.71
C ASP A 257 18.22 -8.63 -11.88
N PRO A 258 19.51 -8.64 -12.26
CA PRO A 258 20.28 -7.42 -12.45
C PRO A 258 19.81 -6.58 -13.65
N THR A 259 19.13 -7.19 -14.63
CA THR A 259 18.74 -6.52 -15.88
C THR A 259 17.47 -5.67 -15.74
N ALA A 260 16.64 -5.97 -14.73
CA ALA A 260 15.44 -5.21 -14.41
C ALA A 260 15.76 -3.76 -13.98
N THR A 261 16.84 -3.55 -13.22
CA THR A 261 17.27 -2.23 -12.74
C THR A 261 18.01 -1.39 -13.80
N GLU A 262 18.72 -2.03 -14.73
CA GLU A 262 19.45 -1.33 -15.81
C GLU A 262 18.50 -0.77 -16.89
N SER A 263 17.34 -1.42 -17.08
CA SER A 263 16.31 -1.05 -18.06
C SER A 263 15.59 0.26 -17.72
N GLU A 264 15.49 0.60 -16.43
CA GLU A 264 14.86 1.84 -15.96
C GLU A 264 15.84 3.02 -16.03
N ASP A 265 17.10 2.79 -15.67
CA ASP A 265 18.16 3.81 -15.73
C ASP A 265 18.52 4.17 -17.19
N SER A 266 18.50 3.20 -18.10
CA SER A 266 18.67 3.44 -19.55
C SER A 266 17.46 4.12 -20.21
N ARG A 267 16.23 3.91 -19.72
CA ARG A 267 15.04 4.68 -20.16
C ARG A 267 15.05 6.12 -19.64
N SER A 268 15.52 6.34 -18.41
CA SER A 268 15.65 7.67 -17.81
C SER A 268 16.73 8.51 -18.51
N ARG A 269 17.86 7.90 -18.90
CA ARG A 269 18.93 8.58 -19.68
C ARG A 269 18.54 8.90 -21.12
N ASN A 270 17.59 8.18 -21.71
CA ASN A 270 17.15 8.41 -23.09
C ASN A 270 16.00 9.42 -23.22
N HIS A 271 15.50 9.98 -22.11
CA HIS A 271 14.51 11.04 -22.13
C HIS A 271 15.13 12.40 -21.80
N ASP A 272 16.08 12.83 -22.64
CA ASP A 272 16.58 14.19 -22.65
C ASP A 272 15.92 14.95 -23.84
N PRO A 273 14.89 15.79 -23.62
CA PRO A 273 14.16 16.44 -24.71
C PRO A 273 15.00 17.47 -25.47
N LEU A 274 16.19 17.82 -24.99
CA LEU A 274 17.03 18.88 -25.55
C LEU A 274 18.02 18.42 -26.64
N ALA A 275 18.24 17.11 -26.81
CA ALA A 275 19.22 16.59 -27.77
C ALA A 275 18.64 16.34 -29.19
N ALA A 276 17.31 16.34 -29.35
CA ALA A 276 16.66 16.03 -30.63
C ALA A 276 16.44 17.25 -31.56
N ALA A 277 16.82 18.45 -31.16
CA ALA A 277 16.68 19.67 -31.97
C ALA A 277 18.03 20.08 -32.61
N GLY A 278 18.56 19.24 -33.51
CA GLY A 278 19.90 19.47 -34.04
C GLY A 278 20.19 18.79 -35.37
N ARG A 279 19.32 18.98 -36.38
CA ARG A 279 19.62 19.00 -37.83
C ARG A 279 18.33 18.85 -38.63
N ALA A 280 17.69 19.96 -38.96
CA ALA A 280 16.77 20.04 -40.09
C ALA A 280 17.43 20.88 -41.18
N THR A 281 17.90 20.20 -42.24
CA THR A 281 18.45 20.79 -43.45
C THR A 281 17.30 21.37 -44.28
N LEU A 282 17.36 22.66 -44.61
CA LEU A 282 16.43 23.34 -45.52
C LEU A 282 16.62 22.85 -46.98
N PRO A 283 15.56 22.57 -47.74
CA PRO A 283 15.65 22.37 -49.19
C PRO A 283 15.62 23.71 -49.94
N PRO A 284 16.18 23.78 -51.17
CA PRO A 284 16.34 25.03 -51.89
C PRO A 284 15.08 25.47 -52.65
N ASP A 285 15.06 26.78 -52.83
CA ASP A 285 14.11 27.65 -53.51
C ASP A 285 13.72 27.18 -54.93
N ARG A 286 12.43 27.29 -55.28
CA ARG A 286 11.96 27.05 -56.65
C ARG A 286 10.99 28.14 -57.09
N ALA A 287 11.40 28.79 -58.18
CA ALA A 287 10.88 30.00 -58.80
C ALA A 287 9.39 29.98 -59.20
N ALA A 288 8.81 31.17 -59.20
CA ALA A 288 7.49 31.52 -59.73
C ALA A 288 7.46 31.58 -61.28
N PRO A 289 6.28 31.42 -61.91
CA PRO A 289 6.02 31.91 -63.26
C PRO A 289 5.09 33.16 -63.28
N PRO A 290 5.09 33.94 -64.39
CA PRO A 290 4.56 35.31 -64.42
C PRO A 290 3.15 35.45 -65.04
N GLY A 291 2.39 36.46 -64.53
CA GLY A 291 1.47 37.36 -65.25
C GLY A 291 0.15 36.78 -65.84
N VAL A 292 -1.02 37.43 -65.95
CA VAL A 292 -1.60 38.81 -65.79
C VAL A 292 -3.15 38.62 -66.00
N PRO A 293 -4.13 39.54 -65.78
CA PRO A 293 -4.24 40.80 -65.02
C PRO A 293 -5.38 40.86 -63.97
N ALA A 294 -5.38 41.97 -63.23
CA ALA A 294 -6.36 42.47 -62.26
C ALA A 294 -7.75 42.84 -62.83
N PRO A 295 -8.73 43.07 -61.93
CA PRO A 295 -9.65 44.19 -62.06
C PRO A 295 -9.50 45.20 -60.91
N GLN A 296 -9.98 46.39 -61.22
CA GLN A 296 -9.63 47.68 -60.64
C GLN A 296 -10.29 48.01 -59.30
N ASP A 297 -9.66 48.96 -58.61
CA ASP A 297 -10.05 49.69 -57.41
C ASP A 297 -11.53 50.08 -57.34
N THR A 298 -12.06 50.15 -56.12
CA THR A 298 -12.69 51.39 -55.64
C THR A 298 -12.85 51.43 -54.10
N HIS A 299 -12.56 52.62 -53.57
CA HIS A 299 -12.94 53.18 -52.27
C HIS A 299 -12.06 52.96 -51.01
N ARG A 300 -11.04 53.85 -50.90
CA ARG A 300 -10.93 54.92 -49.86
C ARG A 300 -11.93 54.81 -48.69
N ARG A 301 -11.44 54.76 -47.43
CA ARG A 301 -11.21 55.93 -46.55
C ARG A 301 -10.66 55.51 -45.18
N ALA A 302 -9.71 56.32 -44.70
CA ALA A 302 -9.19 56.33 -43.34
C ALA A 302 -10.25 56.68 -42.28
N THR A 303 -10.08 56.19 -41.04
CA THR A 303 -9.84 57.03 -39.85
C THR A 303 -9.49 56.19 -38.61
N GLN A 304 -8.76 56.84 -37.72
CA GLN A 304 -8.05 56.40 -36.52
C GLN A 304 -9.01 56.39 -35.27
N PRO A 305 -8.57 56.40 -33.99
CA PRO A 305 -9.04 55.48 -32.94
C PRO A 305 -9.84 56.15 -31.79
N GLN A 306 -10.11 55.35 -30.74
CA GLN A 306 -10.57 55.69 -29.37
C GLN A 306 -12.08 55.83 -29.12
N ARG A 307 -12.63 54.95 -28.28
CA ARG A 307 -12.68 55.13 -26.81
C ARG A 307 -12.69 53.78 -26.10
#